data_AF-A0A968R5R9-F1
#
_entry.id   AF-A0A968R5R9-F1
#
_cell.length_a   1.000
_cell.length_b   1.000
_cell.length_c   1.000
_cell.angle_alpha   90.00
_cell.angle_beta   90.00
_cell.angle_gamma   90.00
#
_symmetry.space_group_name_H-M   'P 1'
#
loop_
_entity.id
_entity.type
_entity.pdbx_description
1 polymer ?
#
loop_
_entity_poly.entity_id
_entity_poly.type
_entity_poly.pdbx_seq_one_letter_code
_entity_poly.pdbx_strand_id
1 'polypeptide(L)'
;MYQSCKQVSDFSLEGEILSLIFKDGCKLKYLRISSDRGVEYLVKLCKELRESIGQNLTQGLRVQVAGEKELNFKNGKIKLKARSLQLAIDTQAQKQLDFTNARHTSELASSIEPSSNYRTASQTAAAPAKTKAKILVCQKSDCQKRGGAAICKALENALNSQGLEGQVTVQGTGCLKQCKAGPNIVLMPDKTRYSRIAPTEIPALIEKHFATVKA
;
A
#
# COMPACT_ATOMS: atom_id res chain seq x y z
N MET A 1 5.30 -36.88 -25.64
CA MET A 1 5.89 -35.57 -25.32
C MET A 1 4.79 -34.64 -24.83
N TYR A 2 4.80 -34.21 -23.56
CA TYR A 2 3.80 -33.28 -23.04
C TYR A 2 4.26 -31.86 -23.36
N GLN A 3 3.81 -31.29 -24.48
CA GLN A 3 4.10 -29.89 -24.79
C GLN A 3 3.34 -29.00 -23.80
N SER A 4 4.09 -28.15 -23.09
CA SER A 4 3.51 -27.11 -22.25
C SER A 4 2.56 -26.28 -23.10
N CYS A 5 1.28 -26.29 -22.75
CA CYS A 5 0.24 -25.56 -23.48
C CYS A 5 0.27 -24.04 -23.20
N LYS A 6 1.43 -23.53 -22.82
CA LYS A 6 1.62 -22.15 -22.38
C LYS A 6 2.93 -21.60 -22.89
N GLN A 7 2.85 -20.39 -23.42
CA GLN A 7 4.00 -19.54 -23.68
C GLN A 7 4.07 -18.46 -22.62
N VAL A 8 5.26 -18.25 -22.08
CA VAL A 8 5.54 -17.16 -21.15
C VAL A 8 6.52 -16.22 -21.85
N SER A 9 6.19 -14.93 -21.87
CA SER A 9 7.09 -13.88 -22.33
C SER A 9 7.14 -12.78 -21.29
N ASP A 10 8.17 -11.95 -21.30
CA ASP A 10 8.17 -10.74 -20.48
C ASP A 10 7.27 -9.65 -21.11
N PHE A 11 6.84 -8.71 -20.28
CA PHE A 11 6.19 -7.48 -20.72
C PHE A 11 6.67 -6.30 -19.89
N SER A 12 6.64 -5.12 -20.50
CA SER A 12 6.71 -3.82 -19.84
C SER A 12 5.54 -2.97 -20.32
N LEU A 13 4.88 -2.28 -19.40
CA LEU A 13 3.72 -1.44 -19.66
C LEU A 13 3.84 -0.15 -18.86
N GLU A 14 3.59 0.97 -19.52
CA GLU A 14 3.40 2.27 -18.88
C GLU A 14 1.95 2.71 -19.02
N GLY A 15 1.45 3.39 -17.99
CA GLY A 15 0.09 3.89 -17.98
C GLY A 15 -0.36 4.42 -16.63
N GLU A 16 -1.60 4.85 -16.57
CA GLU A 16 -2.24 5.40 -15.38
C GLU A 16 -3.01 4.31 -14.61
N ILE A 17 -2.90 4.30 -13.28
CA ILE A 17 -3.71 3.43 -12.43
C ILE A 17 -5.17 3.89 -12.49
N LEU A 18 -6.04 3.07 -13.07
CA LEU A 18 -7.49 3.27 -13.03
C LEU A 18 -8.11 2.74 -11.75
N SER A 19 -7.69 1.56 -11.28
CA SER A 19 -8.25 1.00 -10.06
C SER A 19 -7.35 -0.03 -9.38
N LEU A 20 -7.52 -0.13 -8.05
CA LEU A 20 -6.87 -1.08 -7.18
C LEU A 20 -7.86 -2.16 -6.77
N ILE A 21 -7.60 -3.42 -7.11
CA ILE A 21 -8.52 -4.52 -6.80
C ILE A 21 -8.01 -5.30 -5.59
N PHE A 22 -8.74 -5.18 -4.50
CA PHE A 22 -8.47 -5.87 -3.23
C PHE A 22 -9.21 -7.21 -3.18
N LYS A 23 -8.53 -8.22 -2.62
CA LYS A 23 -9.13 -9.50 -2.23
C LYS A 23 -9.35 -9.47 -0.73
N ASP A 24 -10.48 -10.04 -0.29
CA ASP A 24 -10.82 -10.15 1.14
C ASP A 24 -10.81 -8.78 1.85
N GLY A 25 -11.08 -7.69 1.11
CA GLY A 25 -11.21 -6.31 1.59
C GLY A 25 -9.94 -5.56 1.99
N CYS A 26 -8.78 -6.23 2.04
CA CYS A 26 -7.55 -5.60 2.51
C CYS A 26 -6.29 -5.97 1.72
N LYS A 27 -6.36 -6.99 0.86
CA LYS A 27 -5.19 -7.54 0.19
C LYS A 27 -5.18 -7.14 -1.27
N LEU A 28 -4.41 -6.11 -1.63
CA LEU A 28 -4.25 -5.70 -3.02
C LEU A 28 -3.77 -6.88 -3.88
N LYS A 29 -4.52 -7.21 -4.92
CA LYS A 29 -4.28 -8.42 -5.71
C LYS A 29 -4.06 -8.13 -7.19
N TYR A 30 -4.75 -7.13 -7.72
CA TYR A 30 -4.66 -6.71 -9.13
C TYR A 30 -4.67 -5.19 -9.23
N LEU A 31 -4.12 -4.69 -10.34
CA LEU A 31 -4.22 -3.30 -10.78
C LEU A 31 -4.92 -3.26 -12.12
N ARG A 32 -5.78 -2.26 -12.33
CA ARG A 32 -6.27 -1.88 -13.65
C ARG A 32 -5.48 -0.65 -14.10
N ILE A 33 -4.82 -0.76 -15.25
CA ILE A 33 -3.93 0.29 -15.79
C ILE A 33 -4.43 0.68 -17.17
N SER A 34 -4.54 1.97 -17.45
CA SER A 34 -4.79 2.49 -18.81
C SER A 34 -3.47 2.93 -19.43
N SER A 35 -3.15 2.41 -20.61
CA SER A 35 -2.04 2.94 -21.42
C SER A 35 -2.42 4.30 -22.03
N ASP A 36 -1.41 5.01 -22.53
CA ASP A 36 -1.56 6.29 -23.24
C ASP A 36 -2.42 6.17 -24.51
N ARG A 37 -2.57 4.95 -25.04
CA ARG A 37 -3.44 4.65 -26.19
C ARG A 37 -4.90 4.37 -25.79
N GLY A 38 -5.24 4.52 -24.51
CA GLY A 38 -6.57 4.22 -23.97
C GLY A 38 -6.88 2.73 -23.82
N VAL A 39 -5.90 1.85 -24.03
CA VAL A 39 -6.09 0.40 -23.82
C VAL A 39 -5.90 0.08 -22.34
N GLU A 40 -6.85 -0.65 -21.77
CA GLU A 40 -6.82 -1.04 -20.38
C GLU A 40 -6.28 -2.46 -20.15
N TYR A 41 -5.55 -2.63 -19.05
CA TYR A 41 -4.90 -3.87 -18.67
C TYR A 41 -5.24 -4.25 -17.24
N LEU A 42 -5.66 -5.50 -17.02
CA LEU A 42 -5.78 -6.09 -15.70
C LEU A 42 -4.49 -6.86 -15.36
N VAL A 43 -3.69 -6.31 -14.45
CA VAL A 43 -2.39 -6.85 -14.08
C VAL A 43 -2.44 -7.48 -12.70
N LYS A 44 -2.10 -8.76 -12.60
CA LYS A 44 -1.98 -9.45 -11.31
C LYS A 44 -0.65 -9.10 -10.66
N LEU A 45 -0.65 -8.66 -9.40
CA LEU A 45 0.60 -8.47 -8.66
C LEU A 45 1.17 -9.84 -8.21
N CYS A 46 2.47 -10.11 -8.33
CA CYS A 46 3.06 -11.30 -7.72
C CYS A 46 3.06 -11.19 -6.18
N LYS A 47 3.46 -12.26 -5.47
CA LYS A 47 3.37 -12.28 -4.00
C LYS A 47 4.37 -11.29 -3.40
N GLU A 48 5.57 -11.28 -3.94
CA GLU A 48 6.71 -10.49 -3.53
C GLU A 48 6.38 -9.00 -3.69
N LEU A 49 5.85 -8.64 -4.87
CA LEU A 49 5.45 -7.26 -5.18
C LEU A 49 4.33 -6.74 -4.27
N ARG A 50 3.39 -7.60 -3.84
CA ARG A 50 2.34 -7.20 -2.87
C ARG A 50 2.87 -6.96 -1.47
N GLU A 51 3.99 -7.60 -1.11
CA GLU A 51 4.62 -7.42 0.19
C GLU A 51 5.55 -6.21 0.21
N SER A 52 6.11 -5.83 -0.95
CA SER A 52 7.01 -4.68 -1.09
C SER A 52 6.31 -3.35 -1.44
N ILE A 53 5.16 -3.38 -2.12
CA ILE A 53 4.41 -2.15 -2.45
C ILE A 53 3.90 -1.49 -1.16
N GLY A 54 4.52 -0.37 -0.81
CA GLY A 54 4.12 0.51 0.28
C GLY A 54 3.02 1.49 -0.13
N GLN A 55 1.85 1.35 0.49
CA GLN A 55 0.74 2.28 0.81
C GLN A 55 0.39 3.54 -0.03
N ASN A 56 1.02 3.85 -1.16
CA ASN A 56 0.78 5.10 -1.91
C ASN A 56 0.33 4.86 -3.34
N LEU A 57 -0.18 3.67 -3.66
CA LEU A 57 -0.91 3.50 -4.92
C LEU A 57 -2.28 4.14 -4.76
N THR A 58 -2.59 5.06 -5.65
CA THR A 58 -3.89 5.68 -5.79
C THR A 58 -4.25 5.72 -7.27
N GLN A 59 -5.54 5.77 -7.57
CA GLN A 59 -6.00 6.03 -8.92
C GLN A 59 -5.46 7.38 -9.39
N GLY A 60 -5.06 7.49 -10.66
CA GLY A 60 -4.46 8.72 -11.20
C GLY A 60 -2.94 8.70 -11.33
N LEU A 61 -2.25 7.75 -10.67
CA LEU A 61 -0.78 7.71 -10.72
C LEU A 61 -0.30 7.04 -12.01
N ARG A 62 0.63 7.69 -12.72
CA ARG A 62 1.39 7.04 -13.81
C ARG A 62 2.42 6.09 -13.22
N VAL A 63 2.45 4.88 -13.77
CA VAL A 63 3.33 3.80 -13.33
C VAL A 63 3.92 3.07 -14.52
N GLN A 64 5.15 2.59 -14.34
CA GLN A 64 5.76 1.58 -15.18
C GLN A 64 5.67 0.23 -14.46
N VAL A 65 5.15 -0.77 -15.15
CA VAL A 65 4.91 -2.12 -14.62
C VAL A 65 5.53 -3.15 -15.55
N ALA A 66 6.39 -4.00 -15.01
CA ALA A 66 7.02 -5.07 -15.77
C ALA A 66 6.80 -6.43 -15.12
N GLY A 67 6.81 -7.48 -15.94
CA GLY A 67 6.67 -8.85 -15.45
C GLY A 67 6.39 -9.86 -16.56
N GLU A 68 5.57 -10.86 -16.27
CA GLU A 68 5.27 -12.00 -17.15
C GLU A 68 3.91 -11.90 -17.81
N LYS A 69 3.88 -12.18 -19.11
CA LYS A 69 2.69 -12.47 -19.90
C LYS A 69 2.64 -13.97 -20.16
N GLU A 70 1.59 -14.62 -19.64
CA GLU A 70 1.31 -16.04 -19.87
C GLU A 70 0.17 -16.15 -20.90
N LEU A 71 0.45 -16.70 -22.08
CA LEU A 71 -0.54 -17.05 -23.10
C LEU A 71 -0.87 -18.55 -22.99
N ASN A 72 -2.14 -18.87 -22.82
CA ASN A 72 -2.62 -20.25 -22.83
C ASN A 72 -3.15 -20.61 -24.22
N PHE A 73 -2.50 -21.57 -24.89
CA PHE A 73 -2.84 -21.96 -26.26
C PHE A 73 -4.15 -22.73 -26.37
N LYS A 74 -4.66 -23.33 -25.28
CA LYS A 74 -5.95 -24.05 -25.30
C LYS A 74 -7.16 -23.12 -25.42
N ASN A 75 -7.06 -21.90 -24.91
CA ASN A 75 -8.21 -21.00 -24.81
C ASN A 75 -7.90 -19.54 -25.18
N GLY A 76 -6.71 -19.27 -25.72
CA GLY A 76 -6.26 -17.92 -26.08
C GLY A 76 -6.11 -16.96 -24.90
N LYS A 77 -6.24 -17.43 -23.65
CA LYS A 77 -6.29 -16.56 -22.48
C LYS A 77 -4.92 -15.97 -22.18
N ILE A 78 -4.85 -14.64 -22.14
CA ILE A 78 -3.68 -13.88 -21.72
C ILE A 78 -3.79 -13.56 -20.23
N LYS A 79 -2.68 -13.69 -19.50
CA LYS A 79 -2.58 -13.31 -18.09
C LYS A 79 -1.29 -12.53 -17.86
N LEU A 80 -1.44 -11.31 -17.34
CA LEU A 80 -0.33 -10.46 -16.95
C LEU A 80 -0.05 -10.62 -15.44
N LYS A 81 1.21 -10.89 -15.10
CA LYS A 81 1.70 -10.92 -13.72
C LYS A 81 2.85 -9.92 -13.57
N ALA A 82 2.63 -8.84 -12.83
CA ALA A 82 3.68 -7.89 -12.50
C ALA A 82 4.68 -8.50 -11.51
N ARG A 83 5.96 -8.32 -11.80
CA ARG A 83 7.10 -8.58 -10.92
C ARG A 83 7.62 -7.28 -10.30
N SER A 84 7.51 -6.16 -11.00
CA SER A 84 7.89 -4.83 -10.54
C SER A 84 6.82 -3.77 -10.85
N LEU A 85 6.83 -2.71 -10.05
CA LEU A 85 6.02 -1.50 -10.25
C LEU A 85 6.83 -0.30 -9.77
N GLN A 86 6.93 0.72 -10.62
CA GLN A 86 7.63 1.98 -10.34
C GLN A 86 6.70 3.15 -10.70
N LEU A 87 6.79 4.25 -9.95
CA LEU A 87 6.14 5.49 -10.36
C LEU A 87 6.87 6.03 -11.59
N ALA A 88 6.15 6.28 -12.66
CA ALA A 88 6.71 6.93 -13.83
C ALA A 88 6.81 8.42 -13.51
N ILE A 89 8.01 8.89 -13.20
CA ILE A 89 8.27 10.32 -13.07
C ILE A 89 8.34 10.87 -14.49
N ASP A 90 7.50 11.86 -14.83
CA ASP A 90 7.61 12.54 -16.11
C ASP A 90 9.03 13.13 -16.21
N THR A 91 9.82 12.59 -17.13
CA THR A 91 11.26 12.88 -17.27
C THR A 91 11.54 14.34 -17.64
N GLN A 92 10.49 15.14 -17.91
CA GLN A 92 10.61 16.57 -18.16
C GLN A 92 10.84 17.41 -16.90
N ALA A 93 10.48 16.93 -15.70
CA ALA A 93 10.62 17.69 -14.46
C ALA A 93 11.95 17.45 -13.72
N GLN A 94 12.69 16.38 -14.01
CA GLN A 94 13.92 16.04 -13.28
C GLN A 94 15.20 16.71 -13.82
N LYS A 95 15.18 17.28 -15.04
CA LYS A 95 16.39 17.93 -15.59
C LYS A 95 16.78 19.24 -14.88
N GLN A 96 15.94 19.75 -13.96
CA GLN A 96 16.20 20.98 -13.22
C GLN A 96 16.76 20.75 -11.80
N LEU A 97 16.74 19.50 -11.27
CA LEU A 97 17.20 19.19 -9.91
C LEU A 97 18.61 18.55 -9.84
N ASP A 98 19.18 18.13 -10.98
CA ASP A 98 20.55 17.57 -11.03
C ASP A 98 21.64 18.63 -11.32
N PHE A 99 21.29 19.90 -11.52
CA PHE A 99 22.28 20.97 -11.80
C PHE A 99 22.80 21.73 -10.56
N THR A 100 22.12 21.64 -9.40
CA THR A 100 22.49 22.48 -8.23
C THR A 100 23.37 21.79 -7.18
N ASN A 101 23.60 20.48 -7.27
CA ASN A 101 24.32 19.73 -6.23
C ASN A 101 25.77 19.32 -6.62
N ALA A 102 26.31 19.84 -7.72
CA ALA A 102 27.66 19.49 -8.20
C ALA A 102 28.76 20.52 -7.87
N ARG A 103 28.50 21.55 -7.04
CA ARG A 103 29.53 22.50 -6.58
C ARG A 103 29.39 22.80 -5.10
N HIS A 104 30.00 21.96 -4.26
CA HIS A 104 30.80 22.37 -3.09
C HIS A 104 31.32 21.11 -2.38
N THR A 105 32.35 20.48 -2.95
CA THR A 105 33.25 19.56 -2.23
C THR A 105 34.60 20.26 -2.06
N SER A 106 34.81 20.83 -0.89
CA SER A 106 36.10 21.27 -0.29
C SER A 106 35.67 22.04 0.98
N GLU A 107 35.95 21.67 2.22
CA GLU A 107 37.16 21.10 2.79
C GLU A 107 36.90 20.75 4.27
N LEU A 108 37.81 19.93 4.80
CA LEU A 108 38.22 19.85 6.20
C LEU A 108 37.38 19.01 7.18
N ALA A 109 37.85 17.78 7.31
CA ALA A 109 37.92 16.99 8.53
C ALA A 109 38.14 17.82 9.81
N SER A 110 37.50 17.41 10.91
CA SER A 110 38.20 17.00 12.15
C SER A 110 37.20 16.49 13.18
N SER A 111 37.63 15.44 13.88
CA SER A 111 37.05 14.74 15.01
C SER A 111 36.48 15.64 16.11
N ILE A 112 35.52 15.09 16.88
CA ILE A 112 35.45 15.11 18.37
C ILE A 112 33.97 14.83 18.77
N GLU A 113 33.73 13.63 19.30
CA GLU A 113 32.72 13.40 20.36
C GLU A 113 33.32 13.97 21.66
N PRO A 114 32.55 14.66 22.53
CA PRO A 114 32.01 13.91 23.66
C PRO A 114 30.66 14.42 24.24
N SER A 115 29.99 13.47 24.90
CA SER A 115 28.96 13.59 25.95
C SER A 115 28.81 14.94 26.67
N SER A 116 27.58 15.45 26.80
CA SER A 116 26.91 15.65 28.10
C SER A 116 25.63 16.51 28.00
N ASN A 117 24.70 16.16 28.88
CA ASN A 117 23.33 16.63 29.01
C ASN A 117 23.21 18.13 29.35
N TYR A 118 22.26 18.82 28.73
CA TYR A 118 21.48 19.87 29.41
C TYR A 118 20.09 20.02 28.78
N ARG A 119 19.12 20.26 29.66
CA ARG A 119 17.68 20.40 29.39
C ARG A 119 17.36 21.73 28.71
N THR A 120 16.16 21.72 28.11
CA THR A 120 15.27 22.86 27.85
C THR A 120 15.53 23.58 26.53
N ALA A 121 14.71 23.29 25.53
CA ALA A 121 13.58 24.14 25.19
C ALA A 121 12.95 23.63 23.90
N SER A 122 11.62 23.69 23.85
CA SER A 122 10.82 24.02 22.68
C SER A 122 11.29 23.50 21.33
N GLN A 123 10.49 22.64 20.70
CA GLN A 123 9.93 22.99 19.39
C GLN A 123 8.73 22.11 19.03
N THR A 124 7.58 22.75 19.24
CA THR A 124 6.55 22.97 18.23
C THR A 124 6.00 21.73 17.53
N ALA A 125 4.78 21.39 17.94
CA ALA A 125 3.84 20.61 17.16
C ALA A 125 3.78 21.16 15.72
N ALA A 126 4.41 20.45 14.80
CA ALA A 126 4.11 20.57 13.39
C ALA A 126 2.66 20.09 13.22
N ALA A 127 1.75 21.02 12.91
CA ALA A 127 0.39 20.70 12.52
C ALA A 127 0.44 19.65 11.40
N PRO A 128 -0.19 18.48 11.56
CA PRO A 128 -0.10 17.47 10.52
C PRO A 128 -0.96 17.94 9.35
N ALA A 129 -0.35 18.06 8.17
CA ALA A 129 -1.06 18.02 6.91
C ALA A 129 -2.11 16.91 7.00
N LYS A 130 -3.38 17.21 6.69
CA LYS A 130 -4.52 16.29 6.84
C LYS A 130 -4.23 14.96 6.13
N THR A 131 -3.65 14.01 6.86
CA THR A 131 -3.32 12.68 6.38
C THR A 131 -4.56 11.83 6.57
N LYS A 132 -5.05 11.22 5.49
CA LYS A 132 -6.19 10.31 5.55
C LYS A 132 -5.91 9.23 6.60
N ALA A 133 -6.88 8.99 7.47
CA ALA A 133 -6.74 7.98 8.50
C ALA A 133 -6.62 6.58 7.87
N LYS A 134 -5.94 5.68 8.57
CA LYS A 134 -5.70 4.31 8.07
C LYS A 134 -6.01 3.28 9.14
N ILE A 135 -6.53 2.15 8.73
CA ILE A 135 -6.72 0.97 9.58
C ILE A 135 -5.88 -0.16 9.00
N LEU A 136 -4.84 -0.55 9.72
CA LEU A 136 -3.90 -1.58 9.31
C LEU A 136 -4.33 -2.94 9.87
N VAL A 137 -4.64 -3.90 9.00
CA VAL A 137 -5.10 -5.25 9.38
C VAL A 137 -4.01 -6.28 9.13
N CYS A 138 -3.62 -7.07 10.14
CA CYS A 138 -2.61 -8.11 9.97
C CYS A 138 -3.06 -9.21 8.99
N GLN A 139 -2.31 -9.39 7.90
CA GLN A 139 -2.63 -10.34 6.83
C GLN A 139 -1.84 -11.65 6.88
N LYS A 140 -1.10 -11.92 7.97
CA LYS A 140 -0.32 -13.16 8.11
C LYS A 140 -1.19 -14.32 8.60
N SER A 141 -0.69 -15.53 8.39
CA SER A 141 -1.43 -16.80 8.50
C SER A 141 -2.27 -16.92 9.77
N ASP A 142 -1.71 -16.60 10.93
CA ASP A 142 -2.41 -16.77 12.21
C ASP A 142 -3.59 -15.81 12.37
N CYS A 143 -3.43 -14.54 11.94
CA CYS A 143 -4.54 -13.59 11.99
C CYS A 143 -5.61 -13.94 10.96
N GLN A 144 -5.22 -14.43 9.79
CA GLN A 144 -6.16 -14.88 8.76
C GLN A 144 -6.97 -16.10 9.20
N LYS A 145 -6.32 -17.12 9.78
CA LYS A 145 -6.99 -18.31 10.35
C LYS A 145 -7.96 -17.98 11.48
N ARG A 146 -7.74 -16.86 12.19
CA ARG A 146 -8.58 -16.39 13.30
C ARG A 146 -9.68 -15.40 12.89
N GLY A 147 -9.92 -15.22 11.59
CA GLY A 147 -11.02 -14.36 11.10
C GLY A 147 -10.59 -13.02 10.51
N GLY A 148 -9.30 -12.83 10.16
CA GLY A 148 -8.81 -11.57 9.57
C GLY A 148 -9.57 -11.11 8.32
N ALA A 149 -10.04 -12.04 7.47
CA ALA A 149 -10.88 -11.70 6.31
C ALA A 149 -12.27 -11.15 6.71
N ALA A 150 -12.87 -11.69 7.78
CA ALA A 150 -14.13 -11.19 8.31
C ALA A 150 -13.97 -9.79 8.92
N ILE A 151 -12.83 -9.52 9.58
CA ILE A 151 -12.48 -8.19 10.07
C ILE A 151 -12.39 -7.18 8.93
N CYS A 152 -11.69 -7.51 7.85
CA CYS A 152 -11.60 -6.64 6.67
C CYS A 152 -12.96 -6.29 6.09
N LYS A 153 -13.83 -7.30 5.88
CA LYS A 153 -15.17 -7.08 5.36
C LYS A 153 -16.04 -6.24 6.32
N ALA A 154 -15.95 -6.50 7.62
CA ALA A 154 -16.67 -5.71 8.63
C ALA A 154 -16.20 -4.25 8.64
N LEU A 155 -14.90 -4.00 8.47
CA LEU A 155 -14.35 -2.64 8.36
C LEU A 155 -14.86 -1.92 7.12
N GLU A 156 -14.78 -2.55 5.94
CA GLU A 156 -15.31 -1.95 4.70
C GLU A 156 -16.80 -1.60 4.84
N ASN A 157 -17.61 -2.54 5.35
CA ASN A 157 -19.04 -2.32 5.55
C ASN A 157 -19.30 -1.18 6.56
N ALA A 158 -18.58 -1.14 7.67
CA ALA A 158 -18.74 -0.11 8.69
C ALA A 158 -18.37 1.28 8.15
N LEU A 159 -17.26 1.39 7.41
CA LEU A 159 -16.84 2.65 6.79
C LEU A 159 -17.86 3.14 5.76
N ASN A 160 -18.34 2.26 4.88
CA ASN A 160 -19.37 2.60 3.89
C ASN A 160 -20.68 3.02 4.57
N SER A 161 -21.11 2.32 5.62
CA SER A 161 -22.34 2.66 6.34
C SER A 161 -22.29 4.00 7.06
N GLN A 162 -21.08 4.51 7.34
CA GLN A 162 -20.84 5.78 8.02
C GLN A 162 -20.35 6.88 7.06
N GLY A 163 -20.26 6.63 5.76
CA GLY A 163 -19.78 7.60 4.75
C GLY A 163 -18.30 7.99 4.92
N LEU A 164 -17.48 7.09 5.46
CA LEU A 164 -16.08 7.35 5.79
C LEU A 164 -15.08 6.85 4.73
N GLU A 165 -15.54 6.26 3.63
CA GLU A 165 -14.70 5.67 2.57
C GLU A 165 -13.72 6.65 1.91
N GLY A 166 -14.05 7.95 1.87
CA GLY A 166 -13.18 9.00 1.35
C GLY A 166 -12.07 9.44 2.32
N GLN A 167 -12.26 9.17 3.61
CA GLN A 167 -11.49 9.74 4.72
C GLN A 167 -10.62 8.71 5.44
N VAL A 168 -11.11 7.47 5.53
CA VAL A 168 -10.46 6.34 6.21
C VAL A 168 -10.21 5.22 5.21
N THR A 169 -9.00 4.67 5.20
CA THR A 169 -8.63 3.55 4.31
C THR A 169 -8.26 2.31 5.10
N VAL A 170 -8.76 1.14 4.67
CA VAL A 170 -8.38 -0.15 5.24
C VAL A 170 -7.22 -0.72 4.43
N GLN A 171 -6.15 -1.14 5.11
CA GLN A 171 -4.94 -1.64 4.45
C GLN A 171 -4.41 -2.89 5.15
N GLY A 172 -3.95 -3.86 4.36
CA GLY A 172 -3.23 -5.00 4.91
C GLY A 172 -1.84 -4.61 5.44
N THR A 173 -1.41 -5.25 6.53
CA THR A 173 -0.05 -5.13 7.08
C THR A 173 0.59 -6.50 7.34
N GLY A 174 1.90 -6.48 7.59
CA GLY A 174 2.71 -7.63 7.95
C GLY A 174 2.41 -8.19 9.34
N CYS A 175 3.29 -9.08 9.83
CA CYS A 175 3.10 -9.68 11.15
C CYS A 175 3.26 -8.61 12.23
N LEU A 176 2.25 -8.50 13.09
CA LEU A 176 2.24 -7.58 14.21
C LEU A 176 2.85 -8.18 15.50
N LYS A 177 3.54 -9.32 15.40
CA LYS A 177 4.21 -10.05 16.51
C LYS A 177 3.30 -10.43 17.68
N GLN A 178 1.98 -10.49 17.44
CA GLN A 178 0.97 -10.88 18.43
C GLN A 178 0.08 -12.01 17.89
N CYS A 179 0.69 -13.03 17.29
CA CYS A 179 -0.01 -14.12 16.61
C CYS A 179 -0.99 -14.87 17.51
N LYS A 180 -0.65 -15.06 18.80
CA LYS A 180 -1.51 -15.74 19.79
C LYS A 180 -2.76 -14.93 20.14
N ALA A 181 -2.74 -13.62 19.91
CA ALA A 181 -3.84 -12.70 20.18
C ALA A 181 -4.48 -12.15 18.89
N GLY A 182 -4.37 -12.87 17.77
CA GLY A 182 -5.05 -12.47 16.53
C GLY A 182 -6.57 -12.69 16.56
N PRO A 183 -7.36 -12.00 15.70
CA PRO A 183 -6.92 -11.01 14.70
C PRO A 183 -6.39 -9.72 15.32
N ASN A 184 -5.44 -9.06 14.65
CA ASN A 184 -4.81 -7.84 15.12
C ASN A 184 -5.00 -6.70 14.11
N ILE A 185 -5.37 -5.51 14.60
CA ILE A 185 -5.44 -4.28 13.81
C ILE A 185 -4.72 -3.13 14.50
N VAL A 186 -4.33 -2.11 13.73
CA VAL A 186 -3.76 -0.85 14.22
C VAL A 186 -4.48 0.31 13.56
N LEU A 187 -5.00 1.23 14.36
CA LEU A 187 -5.55 2.49 13.87
C LEU A 187 -4.44 3.53 13.75
N MET A 188 -4.58 4.42 12.78
CA MET A 188 -3.67 5.52 12.51
C MET A 188 -4.51 6.81 12.41
N PRO A 189 -4.03 7.95 12.94
CA PRO A 189 -2.65 8.23 13.34
C PRO A 189 -2.28 7.89 14.80
N ASP A 190 -3.26 7.54 15.62
CA ASP A 190 -3.11 7.27 17.07
C ASP A 190 -2.22 6.05 17.38
N LYS A 191 -1.96 5.18 16.39
CA LYS A 191 -1.21 3.92 16.53
C LYS A 191 -1.85 2.98 17.55
N THR A 192 -3.14 3.12 17.82
CA THR A 192 -3.84 2.28 18.78
C THR A 192 -3.99 0.87 18.23
N ARG A 193 -3.59 -0.12 19.01
CA ARG A 193 -3.61 -1.53 18.63
C ARG A 193 -4.77 -2.25 19.27
N TYR A 194 -5.47 -3.05 18.48
CA TYR A 194 -6.49 -3.99 18.95
C TYR A 194 -6.07 -5.42 18.61
N SER A 195 -6.35 -6.32 19.54
CA SER A 195 -6.04 -7.75 19.48
C SER A 195 -7.28 -8.55 19.86
N ARG A 196 -7.44 -9.74 19.27
CA ARG A 196 -8.61 -10.63 19.43
C ARG A 196 -9.94 -9.96 19.09
N ILE A 197 -9.90 -8.94 18.23
CA ILE A 197 -11.09 -8.19 17.86
C ILE A 197 -12.07 -9.09 17.11
N ALA A 198 -13.36 -8.98 17.46
CA ALA A 198 -14.43 -9.67 16.77
C ALA A 198 -15.02 -8.79 15.64
N PRO A 199 -15.50 -9.36 14.53
CA PRO A 199 -16.17 -8.58 13.47
C PRO A 199 -17.35 -7.74 13.96
N THR A 200 -18.05 -8.20 15.00
CA THR A 200 -19.19 -7.52 15.62
C THR A 200 -18.80 -6.28 16.41
N GLU A 201 -17.56 -6.16 16.86
CA GLU A 201 -17.06 -5.01 17.62
C GLU A 201 -16.62 -3.86 16.70
N ILE A 202 -16.48 -4.13 15.40
CA ILE A 202 -15.94 -3.19 14.43
C ILE A 202 -16.79 -1.90 14.30
N PRO A 203 -18.13 -1.96 14.20
CA PRO A 203 -18.94 -0.73 14.07
C PRO A 203 -18.74 0.23 15.26
N ALA A 204 -18.76 -0.30 16.48
CA ALA A 204 -18.55 0.48 17.70
C ALA A 204 -17.12 1.04 17.78
N LEU A 205 -16.13 0.27 17.31
CA LEU A 205 -14.75 0.75 17.22
C LEU A 205 -14.62 1.91 16.23
N ILE A 206 -15.21 1.80 15.02
CA ILE A 206 -15.15 2.88 14.03
C ILE A 206 -15.82 4.14 14.57
N GLU A 207 -16.98 4.01 15.20
CA GLU A 207 -17.69 5.13 15.81
C GLU A 207 -16.84 5.81 16.88
N LYS A 208 -16.25 5.05 17.81
CA LYS A 208 -15.40 5.60 18.87
C LYS A 208 -14.19 6.39 18.36
N HIS A 209 -13.59 5.95 17.25
CA HIS A 209 -12.32 6.50 16.75
C HIS A 209 -12.49 7.56 15.66
N PHE A 210 -13.60 7.52 14.92
CA PHE A 210 -13.82 8.38 13.75
C PHE A 210 -15.11 9.19 13.81
N ALA A 211 -15.88 9.17 14.91
CA ALA A 211 -17.10 9.99 15.06
C ALA A 211 -16.89 11.48 14.78
N THR A 212 -15.71 12.03 15.11
CA THR A 212 -15.38 13.45 14.90
C THR A 212 -15.11 13.81 13.43
N VAL A 213 -15.02 12.82 12.55
CA VAL A 213 -14.66 12.98 11.12
C VAL A 213 -15.92 13.19 10.24
N LYS A 214 -17.11 13.18 10.87
CA LYS A 214 -18.39 13.61 10.26
C LYS A 214 -18.44 15.14 10.21
N ALA A 215 -17.83 15.75 9.20
CA ALA A 215 -17.95 17.18 8.93
C ALA A 215 -18.18 17.42 7.43
#